data_AF-A0A3T0RQQ3-F1
#
_entry.id   AF-A0A3T0RQQ3-F1
#
_cell.length_a   1.000
_cell.length_b   1.000
_cell.length_c   1.000
_cell.angle_alpha   90.00
_cell.angle_beta   90.00
_cell.angle_gamma   90.00
#
_symmetry.space_group_name_H-M   'P 1'
#
loop_
_entity.id
_entity.type
_entity.pdbx_description
1 polymer ?
#
loop_
_entity_poly.entity_id
_entity_poly.type
_entity_poly.pdbx_seq_one_letter_code
_entity_poly.pdbx_strand_id
1 'polypeptide(L)'
;MSEAKKEAPTLFFVKNFTHQFGPVEKFLKKRGYNVVIEIDVKSAIDRILETNPEYIFLAWDHKNENIRAMPKTIYQSCTGQVVPFIMSTQRDQIIQLESSGFENKLYPPLSGPAIIRVISKYEKKNQIFEQINRKPVEKKKESDMIQVKSFFTQDNDEGPEINLKKSNSMDDNERQMIANRSRGRLNMFVPQKQKKSKGIARAERSASSKPKGMSQATQDGIKAKMMSAIEEELRKVKSLTREQREAAKKNLMAALEQQLANDVSPGDLMLAIEEEIAKMPELTLAEQQNAKGKLIEIMDDELAKAMAKMEAEFARGDVGGIDLRDMPADEGNGSHHREARLQSGNGDVMADIDDDEMNGSVDHQDGDEEDADGLDTPMSEKLPREAKGLSKEQIEFLDESFNETIKPEMFDVIEAYADQKSEHLDLTQTSQIYILIIQELEWTGYLAVASENFLDVASAQDILNNWIKQMIRIEKIDQDETDGSAMPDTVLLEIRVPKVDFADLCSYKAEFFKEITYEDKKTMLGFFSFSPYQVINSVHLAFDMLELPVEFLQPNKDLPFDVNLYLPENKKFILYLRPGSHLDDVQVTRLQTRKVKYIFSHLEHELALLKYKAEFNIKGLIESYKQIKGSKK
;
A
#
# COMPACT_ATOMS: atom_id res chain seq x y z
N MET A 1 -1.55 -20.34 49.80
CA MET A 1 -0.90 -19.28 49.01
C MET A 1 -1.99 -18.30 48.61
N SER A 2 -1.99 -17.09 49.17
CA SER A 2 -2.96 -16.05 48.79
C SER A 2 -2.62 -15.59 47.38
N GLU A 3 -3.53 -15.80 46.42
CA GLU A 3 -3.42 -15.19 45.10
C GLU A 3 -3.30 -13.67 45.29
N ALA A 4 -2.15 -13.11 44.94
CA ALA A 4 -1.95 -11.67 44.95
C ALA A 4 -3.01 -11.09 44.00
N LYS A 5 -3.94 -10.30 44.56
CA LYS A 5 -5.01 -9.68 43.80
C LYS A 5 -4.37 -8.74 42.78
N LYS A 6 -4.34 -9.14 41.51
CA LYS A 6 -3.77 -8.34 40.41
C LYS A 6 -4.44 -6.96 40.44
N GLU A 7 -3.63 -5.92 40.55
CA GLU A 7 -4.14 -4.55 40.56
C GLU A 7 -4.82 -4.24 39.23
N ALA A 8 -5.82 -3.35 39.28
CA ALA A 8 -6.55 -2.95 38.10
C ALA A 8 -5.62 -2.19 37.13
N PRO A 9 -5.65 -2.51 35.83
CA PRO A 9 -4.83 -1.82 34.83
C PRO A 9 -5.15 -0.32 34.81
N THR A 10 -4.11 0.50 34.80
CA THR A 10 -4.24 1.97 34.83
C THR A 10 -4.18 2.54 33.41
N LEU A 11 -5.22 3.29 33.04
CA LEU A 11 -5.36 4.01 31.77
C LEU A 11 -5.18 5.50 32.02
N PHE A 12 -4.19 6.11 31.38
CA PHE A 12 -3.90 7.53 31.50
C PHE A 12 -4.32 8.27 30.22
N PHE A 13 -5.06 9.37 30.35
CA PHE A 13 -5.51 10.17 29.21
C PHE A 13 -4.99 11.60 29.32
N VAL A 14 -4.33 12.09 28.26
CA VAL A 14 -4.07 13.52 28.07
C VAL A 14 -5.07 14.03 27.04
N LYS A 15 -6.04 14.84 27.47
CA LYS A 15 -7.15 15.29 26.63
C LYS A 15 -7.15 16.78 26.38
N ASN A 16 -7.74 17.22 25.27
CA ASN A 16 -8.03 18.64 25.06
C ASN A 16 -9.11 19.12 26.06
N PHE A 17 -9.01 20.39 26.47
CA PHE A 17 -9.94 21.03 27.42
C PHE A 17 -11.38 21.03 26.90
N THR A 18 -11.58 21.17 25.59
CA THR A 18 -12.88 21.34 24.93
C THR A 18 -13.76 20.08 24.95
N HIS A 19 -13.16 18.89 25.08
CA HIS A 19 -13.90 17.64 24.90
C HIS A 19 -14.40 17.03 26.22
N GLN A 20 -15.66 16.59 26.21
CA GLN A 20 -16.30 15.92 27.35
C GLN A 20 -15.91 14.43 27.36
N PHE A 21 -15.25 14.00 28.43
CA PHE A 21 -14.75 12.62 28.59
C PHE A 21 -15.59 11.75 29.54
N GLY A 22 -16.55 12.36 30.25
CA GLY A 22 -17.28 11.73 31.36
C GLY A 22 -17.97 10.40 31.02
N PRO A 23 -18.66 10.24 29.87
CA PRO A 23 -19.27 8.97 29.50
C PRO A 23 -18.25 7.84 29.29
N VAL A 24 -17.10 8.16 28.68
CA VAL A 24 -16.01 7.21 28.42
C VAL A 24 -15.37 6.77 29.73
N GLU A 25 -15.05 7.74 30.60
CA GLU A 25 -14.48 7.48 31.93
C GLU A 25 -15.37 6.56 32.77
N LYS A 26 -16.68 6.88 32.87
CA LYS A 26 -17.66 6.07 33.62
C LYS A 26 -17.74 4.64 33.07
N PHE A 27 -17.70 4.49 31.75
CA PHE A 27 -17.74 3.19 31.10
C PHE A 27 -16.49 2.36 31.43
N LEU A 28 -15.30 2.94 31.35
CA LEU A 28 -14.03 2.26 31.62
C LEU A 28 -13.89 1.90 33.11
N LYS A 29 -14.24 2.81 34.03
CA LYS A 29 -14.27 2.53 35.48
C LYS A 29 -15.22 1.39 35.82
N LYS A 30 -16.40 1.33 35.19
CA LYS A 30 -17.35 0.20 35.36
C LYS A 30 -16.78 -1.14 34.89
N ARG A 31 -15.79 -1.13 34.00
CA ARG A 31 -15.09 -2.32 33.50
C ARG A 31 -13.84 -2.68 34.31
N GLY A 32 -13.60 -2.00 35.43
CA GLY A 32 -12.50 -2.32 36.34
C GLY A 32 -11.17 -1.70 35.96
N TYR A 33 -11.15 -0.69 35.07
CA TYR A 33 -9.94 0.09 34.78
C TYR A 33 -9.79 1.24 35.77
N ASN A 34 -8.56 1.50 36.20
CA ASN A 34 -8.24 2.75 36.90
C ASN A 34 -7.99 3.84 35.86
N VAL A 35 -8.81 4.89 35.83
CA VAL A 35 -8.74 5.92 34.77
C VAL A 35 -8.28 7.25 35.35
N VAL A 36 -7.15 7.74 34.84
CA VAL A 36 -6.57 9.05 35.17
C VAL A 36 -6.66 9.94 33.94
N ILE A 37 -7.11 11.19 34.11
CA ILE A 37 -7.32 12.14 33.01
C ILE A 37 -6.64 13.45 33.38
N GLU A 38 -5.77 13.92 32.48
CA GLU A 38 -5.09 15.20 32.56
C GLU A 38 -5.35 16.07 31.34
N ILE A 39 -5.25 17.38 31.54
CA ILE A 39 -5.40 18.40 30.49
C ILE A 39 -4.09 19.14 30.28
N ASP A 40 -3.33 19.38 31.35
CA ASP A 40 -2.04 20.05 31.25
C ASP A 40 -0.93 19.05 30.94
N VAL A 41 -0.10 19.35 29.93
CA VAL A 41 0.95 18.44 29.44
C VAL A 41 2.06 18.25 30.47
N LYS A 42 2.42 19.30 31.22
CA LYS A 42 3.47 19.20 32.24
C LYS A 42 3.02 18.32 33.40
N SER A 43 1.84 18.63 33.93
CA SER A 43 1.20 17.85 35.00
C SER A 43 0.96 16.39 34.57
N ALA A 44 0.65 16.17 33.28
CA ALA A 44 0.49 14.83 32.73
C ALA A 44 1.79 14.02 32.77
N ILE A 45 2.93 14.61 32.37
CA ILE A 45 4.23 13.92 32.38
C ILE A 45 4.59 13.49 33.81
N ASP A 46 4.51 14.41 34.78
CA ASP A 46 4.84 14.11 36.17
C ASP A 46 3.98 12.96 36.71
N ARG A 47 2.66 12.99 36.45
CA ARG A 47 1.76 11.92 36.88
C ARG A 47 1.94 10.61 36.14
N ILE A 48 2.32 10.63 34.86
CA ILE A 48 2.64 9.41 34.12
C ILE A 48 3.86 8.72 34.75
N LEU A 49 4.89 9.49 35.11
CA LEU A 49 6.08 8.97 35.78
C LEU A 49 5.75 8.42 37.17
N GLU A 50 4.90 9.10 37.93
CA GLU A 50 4.47 8.66 39.26
C GLU A 50 3.57 7.41 39.23
N THR A 51 2.64 7.34 38.28
CA THR A 51 1.63 6.28 38.23
C THR A 51 2.04 5.08 37.39
N ASN A 52 3.08 5.22 36.55
CA ASN A 52 3.55 4.22 35.58
C ASN A 52 2.41 3.44 34.90
N PRO A 53 1.51 4.14 34.18
CA PRO A 53 0.31 3.54 33.61
C PRO A 53 0.64 2.54 32.49
N GLU A 54 -0.18 1.50 32.37
CA GLU A 54 0.00 0.46 31.33
C GLU A 54 -0.34 1.00 29.93
N TYR A 55 -1.31 1.91 29.85
CA TYR A 55 -1.76 2.51 28.60
C TYR A 55 -1.88 4.03 28.74
N ILE A 56 -1.31 4.75 27.78
CA ILE A 56 -1.26 6.21 27.74
C ILE A 56 -1.92 6.68 26.45
N PHE A 57 -3.05 7.37 26.58
CA PHE A 57 -3.82 7.90 25.47
C PHE A 57 -3.55 9.40 25.31
N LEU A 58 -3.08 9.80 24.13
CA LEU A 58 -2.69 11.19 23.85
C LEU A 58 -3.61 11.83 22.82
N ALA A 59 -4.25 12.95 23.18
CA ALA A 59 -5.05 13.74 22.24
C ALA A 59 -4.14 14.42 21.22
N TRP A 60 -4.05 13.88 20.00
CA TRP A 60 -3.20 14.39 18.92
C TRP A 60 -3.67 15.76 18.39
N ASP A 61 -4.94 16.09 18.64
CA ASP A 61 -5.60 17.37 18.38
C ASP A 61 -5.53 18.32 19.59
N HIS A 62 -4.60 18.10 20.51
CA HIS A 62 -4.39 19.00 21.65
C HIS A 62 -3.83 20.35 21.23
N LYS A 63 -4.19 21.41 21.96
CA LYS A 63 -3.72 22.78 21.71
C LYS A 63 -2.21 22.99 21.87
N ASN A 64 -1.53 22.06 22.53
CA ASN A 64 -0.11 22.16 22.82
C ASN A 64 0.63 21.20 21.90
N GLU A 65 1.46 21.74 21.01
CA GLU A 65 2.21 20.99 20.02
C GLU A 65 3.21 20.00 20.63
N ASN A 66 3.67 20.27 21.87
CA ASN A 66 4.60 19.41 22.59
C ASN A 66 4.04 18.01 22.88
N ILE A 67 2.72 17.81 22.78
CA ILE A 67 2.14 16.46 22.90
C ILE A 67 2.69 15.51 21.83
N ARG A 68 3.07 16.01 20.66
CA ARG A 68 3.63 15.18 19.59
C ARG A 68 5.02 14.66 19.90
N ALA A 69 5.79 15.39 20.70
CA ALA A 69 7.11 14.97 21.18
C ALA A 69 7.01 14.04 22.41
N MET A 70 5.87 14.05 23.11
CA MET A 70 5.67 13.32 24.36
C MET A 70 5.85 11.78 24.25
N PRO A 71 5.44 11.09 23.17
CA PRO A 71 5.70 9.67 23.01
C PRO A 71 7.19 9.32 23.16
N LYS A 72 8.09 10.13 22.59
CA LYS A 72 9.54 9.91 22.70
C LYS A 72 10.01 9.96 24.16
N THR A 73 9.55 10.96 24.91
CA THR A 73 9.88 11.10 26.35
C THR A 73 9.28 9.98 27.20
N ILE A 74 8.05 9.55 26.89
CA ILE A 74 7.38 8.45 27.59
C ILE A 74 8.12 7.15 27.35
N TYR A 75 8.47 6.80 26.10
CA TYR A 75 9.16 5.55 25.80
C TYR A 75 10.54 5.45 26.44
N GLN A 76 11.19 6.58 26.73
CA GLN A 76 12.46 6.60 27.47
C GLN A 76 12.30 6.35 28.97
N SER A 77 11.13 6.67 29.54
CA SER A 77 10.95 6.75 31.00
C SER A 77 9.92 5.76 31.56
N CYS A 78 9.03 5.24 30.71
CA CYS A 78 7.91 4.38 31.07
C CYS A 78 7.78 3.21 30.09
N THR A 79 7.20 2.11 30.56
CA THR A 79 6.95 0.90 29.76
C THR A 79 5.54 0.86 29.15
N GLY A 80 4.72 1.89 29.45
CA GLY A 80 3.33 1.99 28.99
C GLY A 80 3.21 2.13 27.47
N GLN A 81 2.13 1.58 26.92
CA GLN A 81 1.82 1.68 25.49
C GLN A 81 1.15 3.02 25.17
N VAL A 82 1.72 3.77 24.23
CA VAL A 82 1.18 5.06 23.80
C VAL A 82 0.20 4.87 22.64
N VAL A 83 -1.02 5.38 22.80
CA VAL A 83 -2.09 5.31 21.80
C VAL A 83 -2.57 6.74 21.49
N PRO A 84 -2.19 7.31 20.34
CA PRO A 84 -2.70 8.62 19.96
C PRO A 84 -4.19 8.52 19.57
N PHE A 85 -4.95 9.55 19.92
CA PHE A 85 -6.35 9.67 19.56
C PHE A 85 -6.68 11.09 19.15
N ILE A 86 -7.75 11.27 18.38
CA ILE A 86 -8.34 12.59 18.14
C ILE A 86 -9.83 12.55 18.47
N MET A 87 -10.39 13.68 18.86
CA MET A 87 -11.82 13.85 19.09
C MET A 87 -12.47 14.83 18.13
N SER A 88 -11.66 15.68 17.51
CA SER A 88 -12.05 16.55 16.42
C SER A 88 -12.31 15.78 15.13
N THR A 89 -13.35 16.18 14.40
CA THR A 89 -13.69 15.68 13.06
C THR A 89 -13.02 16.48 11.95
N GLN A 90 -12.11 17.40 12.28
CA GLN A 90 -11.38 18.19 11.28
C GLN A 90 -10.43 17.31 10.48
N ARG A 91 -10.47 17.46 9.15
CA ARG A 91 -9.69 16.63 8.21
C ARG A 91 -8.19 16.75 8.43
N ASP A 92 -7.68 17.95 8.71
CA ASP A 92 -6.25 18.18 8.88
C ASP A 92 -5.69 17.43 10.10
N GLN A 93 -6.47 17.35 11.18
CA GLN A 93 -6.08 16.62 12.38
C GLN A 93 -6.16 15.11 12.19
N ILE A 94 -7.09 14.62 11.36
CA ILE A 94 -7.14 13.22 10.92
C ILE A 94 -5.87 12.88 10.13
N ILE A 95 -5.49 13.71 9.16
CA ILE A 95 -4.27 13.52 8.35
C ILE A 95 -3.01 13.54 9.24
N GLN A 96 -2.94 14.47 10.21
CA GLN A 96 -1.82 14.54 11.16
C GLN A 96 -1.74 13.32 12.09
N LEU A 97 -2.88 12.72 12.44
CA LEU A 97 -2.89 11.46 13.17
C LEU A 97 -2.48 10.29 12.26
N GLU A 98 -2.90 10.29 11.00
CA GLU A 98 -2.49 9.29 10.02
C GLU A 98 -0.98 9.31 9.75
N SER A 99 -0.36 10.49 9.67
CA SER A 99 1.09 10.63 9.48
C SER A 99 1.93 10.30 10.72
N SER A 100 1.31 10.15 11.90
CA SER A 100 2.04 9.93 13.16
C SER A 100 2.81 8.59 13.27
N GLY A 101 2.62 7.65 12.34
CA GLY A 101 3.32 6.35 12.33
C GLY A 101 2.90 5.34 13.42
N PHE A 102 2.03 5.70 14.36
CA PHE A 102 1.59 4.76 15.41
C PHE A 102 0.74 3.63 14.84
N GLU A 103 0.98 2.39 15.26
CA GLU A 103 0.23 1.25 14.74
C GLU A 103 -1.25 1.26 15.17
N ASN A 104 -1.53 1.70 16.39
CA ASN A 104 -2.88 1.75 16.94
C ASN A 104 -3.27 3.19 17.23
N LYS A 105 -4.36 3.63 16.61
CA LYS A 105 -4.88 5.00 16.69
C LYS A 105 -6.37 4.97 16.98
N LEU A 106 -6.89 6.03 17.59
CA LEU A 106 -8.32 6.15 17.85
C LEU A 106 -8.90 7.40 17.17
N TYR A 107 -9.92 7.18 16.36
CA TYR A 107 -10.64 8.21 15.61
C TYR A 107 -12.01 8.53 16.25
N PRO A 108 -12.58 9.72 15.98
CA PRO A 108 -13.89 10.10 16.48
C PRO A 108 -15.01 9.24 15.84
N PRO A 109 -16.11 8.95 16.58
CA PRO A 109 -16.35 9.35 17.97
C PRO A 109 -15.59 8.44 18.96
N LEU A 110 -14.89 9.06 19.90
CA LEU A 110 -14.19 8.31 20.95
C LEU A 110 -15.21 7.64 21.88
N SER A 111 -15.11 6.32 22.02
CA SER A 111 -16.01 5.52 22.84
C SER A 111 -15.26 4.50 23.68
N GLY A 112 -15.80 4.18 24.86
CA GLY A 112 -15.23 3.15 25.74
C GLY A 112 -15.00 1.79 25.04
N PRO A 113 -15.95 1.28 24.23
CA PRO A 113 -15.73 0.05 23.45
C PRO A 113 -14.59 0.14 22.43
N ALA A 114 -14.36 1.31 21.81
CA ALA A 114 -13.23 1.49 20.89
C ALA A 114 -11.88 1.38 21.63
N ILE A 115 -11.79 2.00 22.81
CA ILE A 115 -10.61 1.93 23.69
C ILE A 115 -10.32 0.48 24.11
N ILE A 116 -11.34 -0.27 24.55
CA ILE A 116 -11.16 -1.69 24.94
C ILE A 116 -10.67 -2.54 23.76
N ARG A 117 -11.16 -2.31 22.53
CA ARG A 117 -10.69 -3.05 21.35
C ARG A 117 -9.19 -2.85 21.10
N VAL A 118 -8.70 -1.61 21.25
CA VAL A 118 -7.27 -1.32 21.11
C VAL A 118 -6.46 -1.98 22.22
N ILE A 119 -6.90 -1.88 23.47
CA ILE A 119 -6.25 -2.55 24.62
C ILE A 119 -6.17 -4.06 24.38
N SER A 120 -7.27 -4.71 23.99
CA SER A 120 -7.28 -6.15 23.71
C SER A 120 -6.39 -6.54 22.52
N LYS A 121 -6.19 -5.66 21.54
CA LYS A 121 -5.23 -5.90 20.43
C LYS A 121 -3.79 -5.94 20.97
N TYR A 122 -3.42 -5.02 21.86
CA TYR A 122 -2.12 -5.04 22.53
C TYR A 122 -1.93 -6.27 23.44
N GLU A 123 -2.92 -6.60 24.26
CA GLU A 123 -2.84 -7.77 25.14
C GLU A 123 -2.63 -9.08 24.35
N LYS A 124 -3.34 -9.23 23.22
CA LYS A 124 -3.15 -10.39 22.33
C LYS A 124 -1.75 -10.45 21.73
N LYS A 125 -1.21 -9.31 21.27
CA LYS A 125 0.16 -9.25 20.75
C LYS A 125 1.19 -9.64 21.81
N ASN A 126 1.04 -9.13 23.02
CA ASN A 126 1.93 -9.46 24.13
C ASN A 126 1.84 -10.95 24.50
N GLN A 127 0.65 -11.54 24.48
CA GLN A 127 0.50 -12.99 24.71
C GLN A 127 1.18 -13.83 23.62
N ILE A 128 1.07 -13.44 22.35
CA ILE A 128 1.75 -14.12 21.25
C ILE A 128 3.27 -14.00 21.41
N PHE A 129 3.77 -12.80 21.74
CA PHE A 129 5.19 -12.56 21.97
C PHE A 129 5.74 -13.37 23.16
N GLU A 130 4.98 -13.44 24.27
CA GLU A 130 5.33 -14.31 25.41
C GLU A 130 5.33 -15.79 25.02
N GLN A 131 4.39 -16.26 24.21
CA GLN A 131 4.34 -17.65 23.76
C GLN A 131 5.52 -18.00 22.83
N ILE A 132 5.92 -17.08 21.96
CA ILE A 132 7.09 -17.26 21.09
C ILE A 132 8.37 -17.36 21.94
N ASN A 133 8.54 -16.46 22.91
CA ASN A 133 9.72 -16.44 23.78
C ASN A 133 9.75 -17.56 24.83
N ARG A 134 8.59 -18.16 25.14
CA ARG A 134 8.50 -19.32 26.04
C ARG A 134 8.68 -20.66 25.36
N LYS A 135 9.02 -20.72 24.06
CA LYS A 135 9.43 -22.00 23.45
C LYS A 135 10.58 -22.57 24.28
N PRO A 136 10.38 -23.72 24.96
CA PRO A 136 11.39 -24.26 25.84
C PRO A 136 12.62 -24.58 24.99
N VAL A 137 13.79 -24.13 25.43
CA VAL A 137 15.04 -24.79 25.09
C VAL A 137 14.87 -26.22 25.56
N GLU A 138 14.38 -27.10 24.68
CA GLU A 138 14.33 -28.52 24.92
C GLU A 138 15.78 -28.93 25.15
N LYS A 139 16.15 -29.06 26.42
CA LYS A 139 17.35 -29.77 26.82
C LYS A 139 17.20 -31.16 26.22
N LYS A 140 17.84 -31.39 25.07
CA LYS A 140 18.09 -32.72 24.50
C LYS A 140 18.59 -33.57 25.66
N LYS A 141 17.72 -34.43 26.18
CA LYS A 141 18.15 -35.50 27.08
C LYS A 141 18.96 -36.45 26.20
N GLU A 142 20.28 -36.39 26.36
CA GLU A 142 21.16 -37.52 26.09
C GLU A 142 20.69 -38.70 26.95
N SER A 143 19.86 -39.56 26.39
CA SER A 143 19.72 -40.97 26.75
C SER A 143 18.53 -41.55 26.01
N ASP A 144 18.78 -42.03 24.79
CA ASP A 144 18.17 -43.28 24.31
C ASP A 144 19.07 -43.87 23.24
N MET A 145 20.11 -44.52 23.77
CA MET A 145 21.06 -45.34 23.03
C MET A 145 20.34 -46.64 22.63
N ILE A 146 19.72 -46.65 21.44
CA ILE A 146 19.14 -47.86 20.86
C ILE A 146 20.29 -48.79 20.46
N GLN A 147 20.49 -49.86 21.22
CA GLN A 147 21.40 -50.94 20.88
C GLN A 147 20.85 -51.71 19.67
N VAL A 148 21.47 -51.50 18.51
CA VAL A 148 21.29 -52.36 17.34
C VAL A 148 22.04 -53.66 17.59
N LYS A 149 21.30 -54.75 17.86
CA LYS A 149 21.84 -56.11 17.84
C LYS A 149 22.15 -56.49 16.40
N SER A 150 23.44 -56.74 16.17
CA SER A 150 23.97 -57.46 15.03
C SER A 150 23.42 -58.89 14.97
N PHE A 151 22.95 -59.29 13.79
CA PHE A 151 22.89 -60.70 13.39
C PHE A 151 23.40 -60.79 11.94
N PHE A 152 24.64 -61.24 11.82
CA PHE A 152 25.17 -61.86 10.62
C PHE A 152 24.71 -63.32 10.62
N THR A 153 24.06 -63.77 9.55
CA THR A 153 24.17 -65.15 9.06
C THR A 153 24.09 -65.16 7.54
N GLN A 154 25.06 -65.86 6.98
CA GLN A 154 25.34 -66.17 5.59
C GLN A 154 24.41 -67.24 4.98
N ASP A 155 24.35 -67.21 3.65
CA ASP A 155 24.17 -68.30 2.67
C ASP A 155 22.81 -69.04 2.59
N ASN A 156 22.10 -68.93 1.46
CA ASN A 156 22.22 -69.86 0.31
C ASN A 156 21.12 -69.70 -0.76
N ASP A 157 21.48 -70.18 -1.95
CA ASP A 157 20.77 -70.28 -3.23
C ASP A 157 19.33 -70.82 -3.19
N GLU A 158 18.58 -70.42 -4.23
CA GLU A 158 17.70 -71.22 -5.12
C GLU A 158 16.40 -70.47 -5.50
N GLY A 159 16.25 -70.11 -6.77
CA GLY A 159 14.91 -70.07 -7.40
C GLY A 159 14.42 -71.50 -7.69
N PRO A 160 13.21 -71.75 -8.24
CA PRO A 160 12.36 -70.81 -8.97
C PRO A 160 10.82 -71.00 -8.77
N GLU A 161 10.05 -70.25 -9.56
CA GLU A 161 8.74 -70.63 -10.17
C GLU A 161 7.40 -70.70 -9.38
N ILE A 162 6.44 -69.94 -9.94
CA ILE A 162 4.99 -70.23 -10.18
C ILE A 162 4.03 -70.36 -8.97
N ASN A 163 3.08 -69.41 -8.85
CA ASN A 163 1.64 -69.68 -9.10
C ASN A 163 0.73 -68.46 -8.86
N LEU A 164 0.09 -68.02 -9.93
CA LEU A 164 -1.24 -67.40 -9.88
C LEU A 164 -2.25 -68.41 -9.34
N LYS A 165 -2.86 -68.17 -8.18
CA LYS A 165 -4.24 -68.60 -7.91
C LYS A 165 -5.02 -67.59 -7.09
N LYS A 166 -6.18 -67.26 -7.66
CA LYS A 166 -7.35 -66.63 -7.08
C LYS A 166 -7.75 -67.28 -5.75
N SER A 167 -8.15 -66.45 -4.79
CA SER A 167 -9.28 -66.76 -3.90
C SER A 167 -9.96 -65.48 -3.44
N ASN A 168 -11.22 -65.35 -3.86
CA ASN A 168 -12.24 -64.49 -3.27
C ASN A 168 -12.40 -64.81 -1.77
N SER A 169 -12.70 -63.80 -0.94
CA SER A 169 -13.99 -63.64 -0.24
C SER A 169 -13.87 -62.79 1.03
N MET A 170 -14.94 -62.04 1.32
CA MET A 170 -15.28 -61.30 2.57
C MET A 170 -14.64 -59.90 2.69
N ASP A 171 -15.35 -58.81 2.99
CA ASP A 171 -16.75 -58.62 3.36
C ASP A 171 -17.19 -57.19 3.00
N ASP A 172 -18.32 -57.08 2.29
CA ASP A 172 -19.02 -55.84 1.92
C ASP A 172 -19.95 -55.42 3.07
N ASN A 173 -19.43 -54.73 4.09
CA ASN A 173 -20.29 -54.28 5.20
C ASN A 173 -19.98 -52.90 5.81
N GLU A 174 -19.44 -51.95 5.04
CA GLU A 174 -19.23 -50.59 5.58
C GLU A 174 -19.23 -49.44 4.54
N ARG A 175 -20.05 -49.52 3.49
CA ARG A 175 -20.19 -48.43 2.48
C ARG A 175 -21.62 -48.00 2.13
N GLN A 176 -22.59 -48.16 3.03
CA GLN A 176 -23.97 -47.63 2.85
C GLN A 176 -24.51 -46.80 4.02
N MET A 177 -23.72 -45.86 4.56
CA MET A 177 -24.16 -45.01 5.69
C MET A 177 -23.99 -43.49 5.49
N ILE A 178 -23.81 -42.96 4.26
CA ILE A 178 -23.83 -41.50 4.03
C ILE A 178 -24.49 -41.16 2.69
N ALA A 179 -25.80 -41.39 2.57
CA ALA A 179 -26.64 -40.72 1.57
C ALA A 179 -28.12 -41.03 1.88
N ASN A 180 -28.71 -40.34 2.87
CA ASN A 180 -30.17 -40.13 2.99
C ASN A 180 -30.50 -39.38 4.28
N ARG A 181 -30.51 -38.04 4.24
CA ARG A 181 -31.29 -37.21 5.18
C ARG A 181 -31.58 -35.85 4.57
N SER A 182 -32.38 -35.88 3.50
CA SER A 182 -33.17 -34.75 3.04
C SER A 182 -34.65 -35.17 3.09
N ARG A 183 -35.51 -34.21 3.47
CA ARG A 183 -36.99 -34.27 3.57
C ARG A 183 -37.56 -34.49 4.98
N GLY A 184 -37.71 -33.38 5.69
CA GLY A 184 -38.72 -33.19 6.74
C GLY A 184 -39.44 -31.86 6.52
N ARG A 185 -40.66 -31.92 5.99
CA ARG A 185 -41.60 -30.80 5.84
C ARG A 185 -42.04 -30.27 7.21
N LEU A 186 -42.22 -28.96 7.35
CA LEU A 186 -43.31 -28.42 8.17
C LEU A 186 -43.86 -27.13 7.53
N ASN A 187 -45.11 -27.22 7.08
CA ASN A 187 -45.96 -26.08 6.74
C ASN A 187 -46.56 -25.52 8.03
N MET A 188 -46.59 -24.19 8.19
CA MET A 188 -47.75 -23.48 8.73
C MET A 188 -47.86 -22.08 8.11
N PHE A 189 -49.02 -21.84 7.50
CA PHE A 189 -49.63 -20.54 7.13
C PHE A 189 -49.73 -19.61 8.36
N VAL A 190 -49.75 -18.28 8.26
CA VAL A 190 -50.86 -17.38 7.80
C VAL A 190 -50.30 -15.94 7.67
N PRO A 191 -50.89 -15.04 6.84
CA PRO A 191 -50.21 -13.91 6.21
C PRO A 191 -50.59 -12.52 6.78
N GLN A 192 -49.75 -11.50 6.53
CA GLN A 192 -50.15 -10.09 6.61
C GLN A 192 -49.68 -9.26 5.39
N LYS A 193 -50.68 -8.91 4.58
CA LYS A 193 -50.93 -7.63 3.89
C LYS A 193 -49.75 -6.87 3.28
N GLN A 194 -49.57 -7.05 1.98
CA GLN A 194 -48.88 -6.13 1.08
C GLN A 194 -49.75 -4.88 0.82
N LYS A 195 -49.20 -3.69 1.08
CA LYS A 195 -49.69 -2.43 0.53
C LYS A 195 -48.99 -2.18 -0.81
N LYS A 196 -49.80 -2.02 -1.85
CA LYS A 196 -49.44 -1.59 -3.20
C LYS A 196 -48.86 -0.17 -3.15
N SER A 197 -47.60 0.02 -3.52
CA SER A 197 -47.09 1.30 -4.00
C SER A 197 -46.88 1.22 -5.51
N LYS A 198 -47.39 2.24 -6.19
CA LYS A 198 -47.43 2.41 -7.64
C LYS A 198 -46.02 2.54 -8.19
N GLY A 199 -45.73 1.81 -9.26
CA GLY A 199 -44.55 2.02 -10.09
C GLY A 199 -44.62 3.38 -10.77
N ILE A 200 -43.58 4.19 -10.55
CA ILE A 200 -43.23 5.34 -11.37
C ILE A 200 -42.04 4.88 -12.20
N ALA A 201 -42.26 4.69 -13.49
CA ALA A 201 -41.21 4.49 -14.47
C ALA A 201 -40.38 5.79 -14.53
N ARG A 202 -39.11 5.71 -14.11
CA ARG A 202 -38.14 6.81 -14.24
C ARG A 202 -37.29 6.49 -15.46
N ALA A 203 -37.54 7.22 -16.55
CA ALA A 203 -36.68 7.24 -17.71
C ALA A 203 -35.37 7.94 -17.34
N GLU A 204 -34.25 7.22 -17.46
CA GLU A 204 -32.92 7.81 -17.44
C GLU A 204 -32.69 8.49 -18.79
N ARG A 205 -32.69 9.83 -18.79
CA ARG A 205 -32.10 10.64 -19.86
C ARG A 205 -30.86 11.31 -19.28
N SER A 206 -29.71 10.87 -19.75
CA SER A 206 -28.41 11.50 -19.56
C SER A 206 -28.39 12.85 -20.28
N ALA A 207 -28.49 13.94 -19.52
CA ALA A 207 -28.19 15.29 -19.99
C ALA A 207 -26.87 15.72 -19.33
N SER A 208 -25.78 15.68 -20.09
CA SER A 208 -24.50 16.27 -19.71
C SER A 208 -24.54 17.77 -20.00
N SER A 209 -24.98 18.59 -19.04
CA SER A 209 -24.75 20.03 -19.09
C SER A 209 -23.46 20.33 -18.32
N LYS A 210 -22.40 20.75 -19.03
CA LYS A 210 -21.16 21.26 -18.43
C LYS A 210 -21.47 22.40 -17.46
N PRO A 211 -20.77 22.53 -16.32
CA PRO A 211 -20.81 23.75 -15.52
C PRO A 211 -20.18 24.89 -16.33
N LYS A 212 -20.84 26.06 -16.37
CA LYS A 212 -20.26 27.28 -16.94
C LYS A 212 -19.10 27.74 -16.05
N GLY A 213 -17.98 28.11 -16.66
CA GLY A 213 -16.83 28.70 -15.95
C GLY A 213 -17.20 29.94 -15.15
N MET A 214 -16.29 30.34 -14.25
CA MET A 214 -16.46 31.50 -13.38
C MET A 214 -16.74 32.76 -14.21
N SER A 215 -17.75 33.56 -13.83
CA SER A 215 -18.09 34.77 -14.60
C SER A 215 -16.93 35.77 -14.64
N GLN A 216 -16.76 36.48 -15.76
CA GLN A 216 -15.75 37.54 -15.92
C GLN A 216 -15.80 38.56 -14.77
N ALA A 217 -17.00 38.92 -14.31
CA ALA A 217 -17.18 39.84 -13.18
C ALA A 217 -16.64 39.30 -11.85
N THR A 218 -16.67 37.98 -11.65
CA THR A 218 -16.07 37.33 -10.47
C THR A 218 -14.54 37.28 -10.58
N GLN A 219 -14.01 36.99 -11.77
CA GLN A 219 -12.56 37.06 -12.05
C GLN A 219 -12.00 38.48 -11.82
N ASP A 220 -12.67 39.50 -12.35
CA ASP A 220 -12.29 40.90 -12.18
C ASP A 220 -12.34 41.34 -10.71
N GLY A 221 -13.32 40.84 -9.95
CA GLY A 221 -13.46 41.11 -8.53
C GLY A 221 -12.34 40.50 -7.66
N ILE A 222 -11.93 39.27 -7.96
CA ILE A 222 -10.80 38.60 -7.28
C ILE A 222 -9.50 39.33 -7.61
N LYS A 223 -9.28 39.64 -8.89
CA LYS A 223 -8.11 40.39 -9.37
C LYS A 223 -7.99 41.75 -8.66
N ALA A 224 -9.06 42.53 -8.57
CA ALA A 224 -9.03 43.84 -7.92
C ALA A 224 -8.67 43.77 -6.42
N LYS A 225 -9.16 42.75 -5.71
CA LYS A 225 -8.84 42.57 -4.28
C LYS A 225 -7.41 42.09 -4.04
N MET A 226 -6.94 41.11 -4.83
CA MET A 226 -5.56 40.67 -4.79
C MET A 226 -4.60 41.83 -5.08
N MET A 227 -4.93 42.68 -6.06
CA MET A 227 -4.17 43.89 -6.36
C MET A 227 -4.12 44.86 -5.17
N SER A 228 -5.24 45.10 -4.51
CA SER A 228 -5.27 45.98 -3.33
C SER A 228 -4.42 45.42 -2.17
N ALA A 229 -4.42 44.10 -1.98
CA ALA A 229 -3.67 43.45 -0.92
C ALA A 229 -2.15 43.42 -1.19
N ILE A 230 -1.77 43.13 -2.45
CA ILE A 230 -0.38 43.24 -2.92
C ILE A 230 0.14 44.67 -2.72
N GLU A 231 -0.65 45.69 -3.09
CA GLU A 231 -0.28 47.08 -2.89
C GLU A 231 -0.10 47.45 -1.40
N GLU A 232 -0.95 46.92 -0.52
CA GLU A 232 -0.85 47.18 0.92
C GLU A 232 0.40 46.54 1.54
N GLU A 233 0.74 45.30 1.16
CA GLU A 233 1.94 44.63 1.66
C GLU A 233 3.22 45.23 1.09
N LEU A 234 3.25 45.60 -0.20
CA LEU A 234 4.39 46.34 -0.78
C LEU A 234 4.59 47.69 -0.10
N ARG A 235 3.56 48.33 0.45
CA ARG A 235 3.70 49.56 1.26
C ARG A 235 4.31 49.32 2.65
N LYS A 236 4.13 48.13 3.24
CA LYS A 236 4.66 47.78 4.56
C LYS A 236 6.17 47.51 4.52
N VAL A 237 6.72 47.19 3.36
CA VAL A 237 8.17 47.02 3.13
C VAL A 237 8.86 48.38 3.05
N LYS A 238 9.42 48.85 4.18
CA LYS A 238 10.07 50.17 4.30
C LYS A 238 11.36 50.29 3.48
N SER A 239 11.99 49.17 3.13
CA SER A 239 13.25 49.08 2.39
C SER A 239 13.10 49.39 0.89
N LEU A 240 11.90 49.25 0.31
CA LEU A 240 11.68 49.50 -1.12
C LEU A 240 11.44 50.98 -1.43
N THR A 241 12.17 51.50 -2.41
CA THR A 241 11.91 52.81 -3.02
C THR A 241 10.56 52.81 -3.75
N ARG A 242 10.02 54.00 -4.02
CA ARG A 242 8.73 54.14 -4.73
C ARG A 242 8.79 53.49 -6.12
N GLU A 243 9.91 53.64 -6.84
CA GLU A 243 10.08 53.06 -8.18
C GLU A 243 10.12 51.53 -8.14
N GLN A 244 10.80 50.95 -7.14
CA GLN A 244 10.85 49.50 -6.97
C GLN A 244 9.49 48.89 -6.60
N ARG A 245 8.67 49.59 -5.79
CA ARG A 245 7.30 49.14 -5.48
C ARG A 245 6.42 49.12 -6.73
N GLU A 246 6.53 50.13 -7.58
CA GLU A 246 5.78 50.18 -8.84
C GLU A 246 6.24 49.09 -9.82
N ALA A 247 7.54 48.81 -9.88
CA ALA A 247 8.09 47.72 -10.69
C ALA A 247 7.63 46.34 -10.19
N ALA A 248 7.72 46.06 -8.88
CA ALA A 248 7.26 44.83 -8.26
C ALA A 248 5.75 44.61 -8.46
N LYS A 249 4.96 45.67 -8.27
CA LYS A 249 3.52 45.68 -8.53
C LYS A 249 3.21 45.34 -9.99
N LYS A 250 3.94 45.93 -10.93
CA LYS A 250 3.74 45.69 -12.38
C LYS A 250 4.06 44.25 -12.76
N ASN A 251 5.15 43.67 -12.23
CA ASN A 251 5.53 42.29 -12.51
C ASN A 251 4.54 41.28 -11.92
N LEU A 252 4.13 41.48 -10.65
CA LEU A 252 3.11 40.65 -10.01
C LEU A 252 1.75 40.74 -10.74
N MET A 253 1.38 41.93 -11.24
CA MET A 253 0.16 42.12 -12.04
C MET A 253 0.23 41.34 -13.35
N ALA A 254 1.36 41.42 -14.07
CA ALA A 254 1.54 40.69 -15.32
C ALA A 254 1.49 39.17 -15.12
N ALA A 255 2.11 38.66 -14.04
CA ALA A 255 2.06 37.26 -13.68
C ALA A 255 0.63 36.81 -13.34
N LEU A 256 -0.11 37.60 -12.55
CA LEU A 256 -1.49 37.29 -12.18
C LEU A 256 -2.43 37.30 -13.39
N GLU A 257 -2.23 38.23 -14.33
CA GLU A 257 -2.98 38.29 -15.59
C GLU A 257 -2.70 37.09 -16.50
N GLN A 258 -1.44 36.72 -16.64
CA GLN A 258 -1.04 35.56 -17.44
C GLN A 258 -1.61 34.25 -16.87
N GLN A 259 -1.67 34.13 -15.54
CA GLN A 259 -2.18 32.93 -14.86
C GLN A 259 -3.71 32.86 -14.85
N LEU A 260 -4.42 34.00 -14.67
CA LEU A 260 -5.89 34.04 -14.78
C LEU A 260 -6.39 33.78 -16.21
N ALA A 261 -5.58 34.07 -17.23
CA ALA A 261 -5.93 33.81 -18.64
C ALA A 261 -5.80 32.33 -19.03
N ASN A 262 -5.03 31.54 -18.28
CA ASN A 262 -4.64 30.17 -18.65
C ASN A 262 -5.37 29.08 -17.82
N ASP A 263 -6.45 29.40 -17.11
CA ASP A 263 -7.20 28.46 -16.22
C ASP A 263 -6.30 27.64 -15.28
N VAL A 264 -5.26 28.29 -14.75
CA VAL A 264 -4.19 27.62 -14.02
C VAL A 264 -4.58 27.34 -12.56
N SER A 265 -4.07 26.23 -12.02
CA SER A 265 -4.33 25.82 -10.65
C SER A 265 -3.83 26.85 -9.62
N PRO A 266 -4.47 26.96 -8.43
CA PRO A 266 -3.99 27.83 -7.35
C PRO A 266 -2.54 27.57 -6.93
N GLY A 267 -2.03 26.34 -7.12
CA GLY A 267 -0.66 25.98 -6.82
C GLY A 267 0.37 26.62 -7.76
N ASP A 268 0.04 26.74 -9.04
CA ASP A 268 0.95 27.35 -10.03
C ASP A 268 0.96 28.88 -9.90
N LEU A 269 -0.16 29.48 -9.51
CA LEU A 269 -0.22 30.89 -9.12
C LEU A 269 0.68 31.16 -7.91
N MET A 270 0.71 30.25 -6.94
CA MET A 270 1.62 30.30 -5.79
C MET A 270 3.09 30.23 -6.24
N LEU A 271 3.44 29.29 -7.10
CA LEU A 271 4.82 29.14 -7.61
C LEU A 271 5.28 30.39 -8.38
N ALA A 272 4.41 30.98 -9.21
CA ALA A 272 4.73 32.20 -9.94
C ALA A 272 4.97 33.40 -9.00
N ILE A 273 4.20 33.51 -7.92
CA ILE A 273 4.41 34.53 -6.88
C ILE A 273 5.73 34.29 -6.14
N GLU A 274 6.05 33.04 -5.81
CA GLU A 274 7.31 32.67 -5.18
C GLU A 274 8.53 33.00 -6.05
N GLU A 275 8.45 32.69 -7.35
CA GLU A 275 9.50 33.03 -8.32
C GLU A 275 9.70 34.54 -8.47
N GLU A 276 8.61 35.32 -8.51
CA GLU A 276 8.72 36.78 -8.62
C GLU A 276 9.24 37.43 -7.33
N ILE A 277 8.89 36.92 -6.15
CA ILE A 277 9.47 37.38 -4.87
C ILE A 277 10.96 37.05 -4.82
N ALA A 278 11.37 35.87 -5.31
CA ALA A 278 12.78 35.47 -5.37
C ALA A 278 13.62 36.33 -6.33
N LYS A 279 13.00 36.89 -7.38
CA LYS A 279 13.65 37.82 -8.32
C LYS A 279 13.83 39.24 -7.76
N MET A 280 13.48 39.52 -6.51
CA MET A 280 13.70 40.81 -5.85
C MET A 280 14.98 40.77 -4.99
N PRO A 281 16.17 41.04 -5.56
CA PRO A 281 17.46 40.90 -4.87
C PRO A 281 17.66 41.90 -3.72
N GLU A 282 16.79 42.89 -3.58
CA GLU A 282 16.88 43.93 -2.56
C GLU A 282 16.12 43.63 -1.27
N LEU A 283 15.32 42.56 -1.26
CA LEU A 283 14.69 42.07 -0.03
C LEU A 283 15.66 41.14 0.70
N THR A 284 15.77 41.33 2.02
CA THR A 284 16.43 40.31 2.85
C THR A 284 15.61 39.01 2.82
N LEU A 285 16.27 37.86 3.03
CA LEU A 285 15.58 36.56 3.05
C LEU A 285 14.39 36.53 4.03
N ALA A 286 14.50 37.22 5.17
CA ALA A 286 13.42 37.34 6.15
C ALA A 286 12.24 38.19 5.63
N GLU A 287 12.50 39.25 4.85
CA GLU A 287 11.47 40.06 4.21
C GLU A 287 10.79 39.29 3.07
N GLN A 288 11.54 38.51 2.29
CA GLN A 288 11.00 37.63 1.25
C GLN A 288 10.07 36.57 1.86
N GLN A 289 10.48 35.92 2.95
CA GLN A 289 9.66 34.91 3.65
C GLN A 289 8.40 35.51 4.28
N ASN A 290 8.49 36.70 4.88
CA ASN A 290 7.34 37.39 5.45
C ASN A 290 6.35 37.86 4.37
N ALA A 291 6.84 38.42 3.26
CA ALA A 291 6.01 38.79 2.12
C ALA A 291 5.31 37.56 1.51
N LYS A 292 6.05 36.45 1.35
CA LYS A 292 5.53 35.16 0.89
C LYS A 292 4.41 34.65 1.79
N GLY A 293 4.64 34.57 3.11
CA GLY A 293 3.65 34.06 4.06
C GLY A 293 2.33 34.83 4.05
N LYS A 294 2.39 36.16 3.97
CA LYS A 294 1.18 37.00 3.93
C LYS A 294 0.45 36.96 2.61
N LEU A 295 1.17 36.88 1.49
CA LEU A 295 0.54 36.75 0.18
C LEU A 295 -0.20 35.41 0.05
N ILE A 296 0.34 34.33 0.62
CA ILE A 296 -0.34 33.04 0.73
C ILE A 296 -1.62 33.16 1.57
N GLU A 297 -1.55 33.78 2.76
CA GLU A 297 -2.71 33.97 3.63
C GLU A 297 -3.85 34.76 2.96
N ILE A 298 -3.50 35.83 2.23
CA ILE A 298 -4.45 36.64 1.45
C ILE A 298 -5.05 35.82 0.31
N MET A 299 -4.24 35.02 -0.38
CA MET A 299 -4.69 34.16 -1.47
C MET A 299 -5.70 33.12 -0.98
N ASP A 300 -5.38 32.41 0.10
CA ASP A 300 -6.24 31.36 0.66
C ASP A 300 -7.57 31.94 1.13
N ASP A 301 -7.57 33.10 1.80
CA ASP A 301 -8.79 33.76 2.27
C ASP A 301 -9.68 34.25 1.11
N GLU A 302 -9.12 34.86 0.07
CA GLU A 302 -9.91 35.31 -1.09
C GLU A 302 -10.35 34.16 -2.00
N LEU A 303 -9.56 33.10 -2.14
CA LEU A 303 -9.95 31.88 -2.86
C LEU A 303 -11.11 31.18 -2.13
N ALA A 304 -11.03 31.07 -0.80
CA ALA A 304 -12.11 30.52 0.02
C ALA A 304 -13.40 31.33 -0.11
N LYS A 305 -13.33 32.67 -0.10
CA LYS A 305 -14.48 33.54 -0.33
C LYS A 305 -15.06 33.40 -1.74
N ALA A 306 -14.21 33.24 -2.76
CA ALA A 306 -14.64 33.03 -4.14
C ALA A 306 -15.36 31.68 -4.30
N MET A 307 -14.82 30.61 -3.73
CA MET A 307 -15.47 29.29 -3.72
C MET A 307 -16.81 29.33 -2.98
N ALA A 308 -16.87 29.93 -1.79
CA ALA A 308 -18.12 30.07 -1.04
C ALA A 308 -19.18 30.90 -1.79
N LYS A 309 -18.77 31.94 -2.54
CA LYS A 309 -19.67 32.72 -3.38
C LYS A 309 -20.19 31.90 -4.57
N MET A 310 -19.33 31.12 -5.21
CA MET A 310 -19.69 30.22 -6.32
C MET A 310 -20.68 29.15 -5.87
N GLU A 311 -20.46 28.54 -4.70
CA GLU A 311 -21.40 27.60 -4.08
C GLU A 311 -22.75 28.26 -3.76
N ALA A 312 -22.73 29.51 -3.26
CA ALA A 312 -23.95 30.26 -2.97
C ALA A 312 -24.74 30.66 -4.22
N GLU A 313 -24.06 30.99 -5.33
CA GLU A 313 -24.70 31.27 -6.62
C GLU A 313 -25.26 29.99 -7.25
N PHE A 314 -24.54 28.87 -7.15
CA PHE A 314 -25.04 27.55 -7.56
C PHE A 314 -26.28 27.14 -6.77
N ALA A 315 -26.27 27.36 -5.45
CA ALA A 315 -27.40 27.06 -4.57
C ALA A 315 -28.65 27.93 -4.84
N ARG A 316 -28.49 29.14 -5.40
CA ARG A 316 -29.62 30.02 -5.74
C ARG A 316 -30.29 29.67 -7.08
N GLY A 317 -29.71 28.77 -7.88
CA GLY A 317 -30.31 28.31 -9.13
C GLY A 317 -30.43 29.40 -10.20
N ASP A 318 -29.67 30.49 -10.09
CA ASP A 318 -29.78 31.69 -10.93
C ASP A 318 -29.03 31.54 -12.28
N VAL A 319 -28.87 30.30 -12.77
CA VAL A 319 -28.29 30.02 -14.07
C VAL A 319 -29.43 29.95 -15.08
N GLY A 320 -29.57 31.02 -15.86
CA GLY A 320 -30.69 31.32 -16.78
C GLY A 320 -31.34 30.10 -17.44
N GLY A 321 -32.64 29.96 -17.19
CA GLY A 321 -33.50 28.99 -17.85
C GLY A 321 -33.62 29.29 -19.34
N ILE A 322 -33.28 28.31 -20.16
CA ILE A 322 -33.64 28.26 -21.58
C ILE A 322 -35.11 27.84 -21.64
N ASP A 323 -35.97 28.68 -22.23
CA ASP A 323 -37.40 28.42 -22.40
C ASP A 323 -37.60 27.33 -23.48
N LEU A 324 -37.89 26.11 -23.04
CA LEU A 324 -38.01 24.90 -23.88
C LEU A 324 -39.36 24.78 -24.63
N ARG A 325 -39.99 25.90 -24.99
CA ARG A 325 -41.31 25.90 -25.65
C ARG A 325 -41.26 25.87 -27.19
N ASP A 326 -40.09 25.99 -27.80
CA ASP A 326 -39.95 26.06 -29.27
C ASP A 326 -39.07 24.94 -29.85
N MET A 327 -39.46 23.67 -29.68
CA MET A 327 -38.92 22.60 -30.54
C MET A 327 -40.05 21.84 -31.25
N PRO A 328 -39.98 21.71 -32.59
CA PRO A 328 -41.00 21.03 -33.37
C PRO A 328 -40.89 19.51 -33.23
N ALA A 329 -42.04 18.84 -33.24
CA ALA A 329 -42.16 17.40 -33.25
C ALA A 329 -41.84 16.85 -34.65
N ASP A 330 -40.90 15.91 -34.73
CA ASP A 330 -40.59 15.17 -35.95
C ASP A 330 -41.22 13.77 -35.88
N GLU A 331 -42.01 13.45 -36.89
CA GLU A 331 -42.77 12.21 -37.04
C GLU A 331 -42.05 11.22 -37.94
N GLY A 332 -42.01 9.95 -37.52
CA GLY A 332 -42.10 8.81 -38.43
C GLY A 332 -40.77 8.19 -38.89
N ASN A 333 -40.54 6.92 -38.55
CA ASN A 333 -41.02 5.82 -39.38
C ASN A 333 -40.58 4.47 -38.79
N GLY A 334 -41.49 3.52 -38.75
CA GLY A 334 -41.21 2.12 -38.45
C GLY A 334 -41.27 1.24 -39.71
N SER A 335 -40.58 0.10 -39.68
CA SER A 335 -40.88 -1.18 -40.38
C SER A 335 -39.68 -2.12 -40.15
N HIS A 336 -39.81 -3.27 -39.49
CA HIS A 336 -40.38 -4.58 -39.87
C HIS A 336 -39.41 -5.55 -40.56
N HIS A 337 -39.37 -6.78 -40.00
CA HIS A 337 -38.96 -8.09 -40.57
C HIS A 337 -37.44 -8.36 -40.70
N ARG A 338 -36.89 -9.59 -40.53
CA ARG A 338 -37.42 -10.94 -40.28
C ARG A 338 -36.26 -11.86 -39.86
N GLU A 339 -36.57 -12.92 -39.13
CA GLU A 339 -35.75 -14.12 -38.90
C GLU A 339 -35.47 -14.91 -40.20
N ALA A 340 -34.29 -15.55 -40.29
CA ALA A 340 -34.00 -16.83 -40.98
C ALA A 340 -32.46 -17.09 -40.93
N ARG A 341 -31.98 -18.09 -40.19
CA ARG A 341 -31.74 -19.51 -40.57
C ARG A 341 -30.26 -19.81 -40.82
N LEU A 342 -29.74 -20.71 -39.98
CA LEU A 342 -28.53 -21.50 -40.15
C LEU A 342 -28.55 -22.29 -41.46
N GLN A 343 -27.44 -22.27 -42.20
CA GLN A 343 -27.00 -23.38 -43.03
C GLN A 343 -25.47 -23.43 -43.15
N SER A 344 -24.98 -24.64 -42.98
CA SER A 344 -23.63 -25.16 -43.17
C SER A 344 -23.08 -24.96 -44.58
N GLY A 345 -21.75 -24.80 -44.69
CA GLY A 345 -21.03 -24.98 -45.94
C GLY A 345 -19.53 -25.08 -45.73
N ASN A 346 -18.99 -26.30 -45.83
CA ASN A 346 -17.58 -26.57 -46.08
C ASN A 346 -17.17 -26.01 -47.45
N GLY A 347 -15.91 -25.60 -47.58
CA GLY A 347 -15.29 -25.34 -48.88
C GLY A 347 -13.85 -24.87 -48.76
N ASP A 348 -12.92 -25.84 -48.80
CA ASP A 348 -11.52 -25.64 -49.20
C ASP A 348 -11.45 -25.03 -50.61
N VAL A 349 -10.63 -23.99 -50.80
CA VAL A 349 -9.98 -23.66 -52.08
C VAL A 349 -8.62 -22.99 -51.80
N MET A 350 -7.55 -23.64 -52.30
CA MET A 350 -6.24 -23.04 -52.55
C MET A 350 -6.29 -22.01 -53.67
N ALA A 351 -5.48 -20.95 -53.59
CA ALA A 351 -4.60 -20.49 -54.67
C ALA A 351 -3.83 -19.22 -54.25
N ASP A 352 -2.50 -19.36 -54.25
CA ASP A 352 -1.50 -18.46 -54.84
C ASP A 352 -2.00 -17.11 -55.38
N ILE A 353 -1.43 -16.01 -54.84
CA ILE A 353 -1.22 -14.76 -55.59
C ILE A 353 0.13 -14.16 -55.19
N ASP A 354 0.88 -13.85 -56.25
CA ASP A 354 2.26 -13.43 -56.33
C ASP A 354 2.61 -12.07 -55.68
N ASP A 355 3.92 -11.94 -55.50
CA ASP A 355 4.71 -10.73 -55.40
C ASP A 355 4.30 -9.67 -56.44
N ASP A 356 4.26 -8.39 -56.03
CA ASP A 356 4.67 -7.31 -56.91
C ASP A 356 5.18 -6.10 -56.10
N GLU A 357 6.45 -5.80 -56.35
CA GLU A 357 7.14 -4.57 -56.01
C GLU A 357 6.46 -3.37 -56.68
N MET A 358 6.21 -2.30 -55.92
CA MET A 358 6.10 -0.96 -56.50
C MET A 358 6.74 0.08 -55.58
N ASN A 359 7.90 0.55 -56.02
CA ASN A 359 8.46 1.85 -55.68
C ASN A 359 7.45 2.97 -56.03
N GLY A 360 7.25 3.89 -55.10
CA GLY A 360 6.45 5.10 -55.32
C GLY A 360 6.89 6.23 -54.40
N SER A 361 7.94 6.93 -54.80
CA SER A 361 8.32 8.24 -54.28
C SER A 361 7.25 9.28 -54.60
N VAL A 362 6.69 9.94 -53.57
CA VAL A 362 5.89 11.17 -53.72
C VAL A 362 6.25 12.13 -52.59
N ASP A 363 6.91 13.22 -52.96
CA ASP A 363 6.94 14.50 -52.23
C ASP A 363 5.52 15.09 -52.20
N HIS A 364 5.03 15.53 -51.04
CA HIS A 364 4.05 16.62 -50.81
C HIS A 364 4.16 16.99 -49.31
N GLN A 365 4.73 18.14 -48.98
CA GLN A 365 4.08 19.44 -48.78
C GLN A 365 3.33 19.57 -47.44
N ASP A 366 3.73 20.61 -46.73
CA ASP A 366 3.22 21.11 -45.47
C ASP A 366 1.70 21.30 -45.48
N GLY A 367 1.06 20.85 -44.42
CA GLY A 367 -0.37 21.05 -44.16
C GLY A 367 -0.64 21.03 -42.66
N ASP A 368 -1.06 22.19 -42.17
CA ASP A 368 -1.55 22.45 -40.82
C ASP A 368 -2.72 21.52 -40.44
N GLU A 369 -2.65 20.91 -39.26
CA GLU A 369 -3.79 20.33 -38.51
C GLU A 369 -3.63 20.80 -37.05
N GLU A 370 -4.31 21.87 -36.63
CA GLU A 370 -5.69 21.91 -36.08
C GLU A 370 -5.95 20.90 -34.93
N ASP A 371 -5.73 21.41 -33.71
CA ASP A 371 -6.55 21.28 -32.50
C ASP A 371 -7.37 19.97 -32.33
N ALA A 372 -6.71 18.94 -31.82
CA ALA A 372 -7.39 17.82 -31.20
C ALA A 372 -7.83 18.19 -29.76
N ASP A 373 -9.14 18.39 -29.61
CA ASP A 373 -9.85 18.60 -28.34
C ASP A 373 -9.41 17.63 -27.24
N GLY A 374 -8.83 18.20 -26.17
CA GLY A 374 -8.43 17.50 -24.96
C GLY A 374 -9.62 16.92 -24.19
N LEU A 375 -9.68 15.60 -24.12
CA LEU A 375 -10.60 14.86 -23.27
C LEU A 375 -10.24 15.08 -21.79
N ASP A 376 -11.22 15.58 -21.02
CA ASP A 376 -11.18 15.68 -19.56
C ASP A 376 -10.88 14.32 -18.92
N THR A 377 -9.64 14.15 -18.44
CA THR A 377 -9.26 12.99 -17.63
C THR A 377 -9.58 13.30 -16.17
N PRO A 378 -10.34 12.47 -15.44
CA PRO A 378 -10.62 12.71 -14.02
C PRO A 378 -9.30 12.67 -13.24
N MET A 379 -9.12 13.64 -12.32
CA MET A 379 -7.98 13.82 -11.41
C MET A 379 -7.01 12.63 -11.41
N SER A 380 -5.90 12.76 -12.12
CA SER A 380 -4.87 11.73 -12.14
C SER A 380 -4.41 11.48 -10.70
N GLU A 381 -4.74 10.30 -10.17
CA GLU A 381 -3.91 9.63 -9.18
C GLU A 381 -2.47 9.87 -9.62
N LYS A 382 -1.67 10.61 -8.83
CA LYS A 382 -0.25 10.84 -9.12
C LYS A 382 0.33 9.48 -9.46
N LEU A 383 0.72 9.29 -10.73
CA LEU A 383 1.26 8.02 -11.19
C LEU A 383 2.40 7.64 -10.23
N PRO A 384 2.46 6.36 -9.82
CA PRO A 384 3.48 5.92 -8.87
C PRO A 384 4.86 6.32 -9.41
N ARG A 385 5.66 6.99 -8.57
CA ARG A 385 7.04 7.36 -8.92
C ARG A 385 7.74 6.11 -9.46
N GLU A 386 8.39 6.26 -10.62
CA GLU A 386 9.23 5.20 -11.16
C GLU A 386 10.22 4.73 -10.08
N ALA A 387 10.58 3.45 -10.12
CA ALA A 387 11.54 2.90 -9.18
C ALA A 387 12.85 3.69 -9.29
N LYS A 388 13.18 4.47 -8.26
CA LYS A 388 14.51 5.07 -8.15
C LYS A 388 15.44 3.93 -7.76
N GLY A 389 16.34 3.57 -8.67
CA GLY A 389 17.40 2.60 -8.40
C GLY A 389 18.37 3.12 -7.34
N LEU A 390 19.29 2.24 -6.93
CA LEU A 390 20.39 2.59 -6.04
C LEU A 390 21.25 3.71 -6.65
N SER A 391 21.56 4.71 -5.82
CA SER A 391 22.54 5.74 -6.15
C SER A 391 23.94 5.13 -6.21
N LYS A 392 24.85 5.80 -6.93
CA LYS A 392 26.25 5.35 -7.01
C LYS A 392 26.92 5.27 -5.63
N GLU A 393 26.63 6.23 -4.76
CA GLU A 393 27.13 6.30 -3.39
C GLU A 393 26.61 5.13 -2.55
N GLN A 394 25.33 4.77 -2.71
CA GLN A 394 24.75 3.59 -2.05
C GLN A 394 25.41 2.29 -2.54
N ILE A 395 25.67 2.16 -3.85
CA ILE A 395 26.36 0.98 -4.41
C ILE A 395 27.78 0.87 -3.86
N GLU A 396 28.55 1.97 -3.85
CA GLU A 396 29.91 1.98 -3.30
C GLU A 396 29.93 1.62 -1.81
N PHE A 397 28.99 2.16 -1.04
CA PHE A 397 28.84 1.82 0.38
C PHE A 397 28.46 0.35 0.60
N LEU A 398 27.50 -0.17 -0.19
CA LEU A 398 27.13 -1.60 -0.14
C LEU A 398 28.33 -2.48 -0.49
N ASP A 399 29.18 -2.06 -1.43
CA ASP A 399 30.38 -2.79 -1.80
C ASP A 399 31.38 -2.90 -0.64
N GLU A 400 31.69 -1.76 -0.01
CA GLU A 400 32.62 -1.66 1.11
C GLU A 400 32.10 -2.43 2.33
N SER A 401 30.88 -2.11 2.78
CA SER A 401 30.26 -2.74 3.95
C SER A 401 30.04 -4.25 3.77
N PHE A 402 29.78 -4.71 2.54
CA PHE A 402 29.70 -6.14 2.26
C PHE A 402 31.02 -6.85 2.54
N ASN A 403 32.15 -6.31 2.06
CA ASN A 403 33.44 -6.94 2.25
C ASN A 403 33.90 -6.91 3.71
N GLU A 404 33.60 -5.83 4.43
CA GLU A 404 34.05 -5.63 5.81
C GLU A 404 33.20 -6.38 6.85
N THR A 405 31.88 -6.41 6.66
CA THR A 405 30.94 -6.90 7.69
C THR A 405 30.21 -8.16 7.24
N ILE A 406 29.60 -8.13 6.05
CA ILE A 406 28.64 -9.19 5.66
C ILE A 406 29.33 -10.45 5.21
N LYS A 407 30.39 -10.31 4.41
CA LYS A 407 31.16 -11.44 3.92
C LYS A 407 31.71 -12.29 5.07
N PRO A 408 32.39 -11.75 6.10
CA PRO A 408 32.86 -12.58 7.22
C PRO A 408 31.71 -13.19 8.04
N GLU A 409 30.66 -12.44 8.39
CA GLU A 409 29.54 -12.99 9.17
C GLU A 409 28.78 -14.10 8.41
N MET A 410 28.54 -13.91 7.12
CA MET A 410 27.93 -14.94 6.27
C MET A 410 28.85 -16.15 6.09
N PHE A 411 30.17 -15.93 6.03
CA PHE A 411 31.15 -17.01 5.96
C PHE A 411 31.10 -17.87 7.22
N ASP A 412 31.05 -17.25 8.41
CA ASP A 412 30.92 -17.96 9.69
C ASP A 412 29.63 -18.80 9.73
N VAL A 413 28.51 -18.27 9.22
CA VAL A 413 27.24 -19.02 9.12
C VAL A 413 27.37 -20.18 8.12
N ILE A 414 27.98 -19.96 6.95
CA ILE A 414 28.15 -21.03 5.96
C ILE A 414 29.06 -22.15 6.51
N GLU A 415 30.18 -21.77 7.13
CA GLU A 415 31.15 -22.69 7.74
C GLU A 415 30.51 -23.51 8.87
N ALA A 416 29.76 -22.86 9.77
CA ALA A 416 29.10 -23.55 10.90
C ALA A 416 28.12 -24.65 10.47
N TYR A 417 27.62 -24.59 9.24
CA TYR A 417 26.66 -25.55 8.70
C TYR A 417 27.21 -26.40 7.54
N ALA A 418 28.48 -26.26 7.17
CA ALA A 418 29.09 -26.97 6.05
C ALA A 418 29.02 -28.50 6.17
N ASP A 419 29.10 -29.00 7.41
CA ASP A 419 29.03 -30.44 7.73
C ASP A 419 27.61 -31.02 7.62
N GLN A 420 26.57 -30.18 7.58
CA GLN A 420 25.21 -30.68 7.36
C GLN A 420 25.10 -31.08 5.90
N LYS A 421 24.91 -32.39 5.64
CA LYS A 421 24.66 -32.94 4.31
C LYS A 421 23.48 -32.19 3.65
N SER A 422 23.79 -31.19 2.83
CA SER A 422 22.85 -30.63 1.88
C SER A 422 22.80 -31.55 0.67
N GLU A 423 21.60 -31.83 0.16
CA GLU A 423 21.49 -32.23 -1.23
C GLU A 423 22.13 -31.10 -2.05
N HIS A 424 23.18 -31.40 -2.82
CA HIS A 424 23.91 -30.40 -3.58
C HIS A 424 22.95 -29.63 -4.49
N LEU A 425 22.67 -28.36 -4.16
CA LEU A 425 22.06 -27.43 -5.09
C LEU A 425 23.14 -26.92 -6.03
N ASP A 426 22.91 -27.04 -7.33
CA ASP A 426 23.72 -26.45 -8.39
C ASP A 426 23.18 -25.05 -8.71
N LEU A 427 23.98 -23.99 -8.52
CA LEU A 427 23.52 -22.62 -8.76
C LEU A 427 23.18 -22.32 -10.21
N THR A 428 23.70 -23.12 -11.15
CA THR A 428 23.34 -22.99 -12.57
C THR A 428 21.88 -23.38 -12.84
N GLN A 429 21.23 -24.02 -11.86
CA GLN A 429 19.85 -24.49 -11.94
C GLN A 429 19.07 -24.32 -10.62
N THR A 430 19.31 -23.24 -9.85
CA THR A 430 18.53 -23.05 -8.63
C THR A 430 17.06 -22.83 -8.92
N SER A 431 16.22 -23.48 -8.11
CA SER A 431 14.79 -23.21 -8.04
C SER A 431 14.39 -22.48 -6.75
N GLN A 432 15.35 -22.24 -5.85
CA GLN A 432 15.12 -21.69 -4.52
C GLN A 432 16.01 -20.47 -4.32
N ILE A 433 15.36 -19.35 -3.97
CA ILE A 433 15.99 -18.07 -3.70
C ILE A 433 15.37 -17.53 -2.41
N TYR A 434 16.19 -16.94 -1.54
CA TYR A 434 15.72 -16.23 -0.35
C TYR A 434 15.68 -14.74 -0.62
N ILE A 435 14.61 -14.05 -0.23
CA ILE A 435 14.42 -12.63 -0.52
C ILE A 435 14.17 -11.85 0.76
N LEU A 436 15.01 -10.85 0.98
CA LEU A 436 14.73 -9.79 1.93
C LEU A 436 14.07 -8.64 1.19
N ILE A 437 12.94 -8.17 1.71
CA ILE A 437 12.19 -7.06 1.12
C ILE A 437 12.70 -5.75 1.71
N ILE A 438 13.17 -4.86 0.86
CA ILE A 438 13.67 -3.54 1.28
C ILE A 438 12.64 -2.49 0.89
N GLN A 439 12.16 -1.74 1.88
CA GLN A 439 11.12 -0.72 1.74
C GLN A 439 11.63 0.61 2.29
N GLU A 440 12.45 1.31 1.51
CA GLU A 440 12.89 2.66 1.85
C GLU A 440 12.28 3.70 0.92
N LEU A 441 12.22 4.95 1.40
CA LEU A 441 11.63 6.06 0.64
C LEU A 441 12.33 6.30 -0.70
N GLU A 442 13.64 6.06 -0.73
CA GLU A 442 14.50 6.35 -1.88
C GLU A 442 14.71 5.15 -2.80
N TRP A 443 14.65 3.93 -2.27
CA TRP A 443 14.91 2.73 -3.04
C TRP A 443 14.08 1.59 -2.44
N THR A 444 13.44 0.82 -3.31
CA THR A 444 12.56 -0.27 -2.92
C THR A 444 12.88 -1.46 -3.82
N GLY A 445 12.92 -2.65 -3.25
CA GLY A 445 13.31 -3.82 -4.05
C GLY A 445 13.49 -5.09 -3.24
N TYR A 446 14.16 -6.04 -3.87
CA TYR A 446 14.43 -7.35 -3.33
C TYR A 446 15.94 -7.58 -3.25
N LEU A 447 16.44 -7.83 -2.05
CA LEU A 447 17.76 -8.40 -1.85
C LEU A 447 17.62 -9.92 -1.88
N ALA A 448 17.99 -10.50 -3.01
CA ALA A 448 17.90 -11.92 -3.27
C ALA A 448 19.21 -12.63 -2.94
N VAL A 449 19.10 -13.80 -2.30
CA VAL A 449 20.21 -14.66 -1.90
C VAL A 449 19.98 -16.04 -2.47
N ALA A 450 20.96 -16.57 -3.18
CA ALA A 450 20.98 -17.95 -3.64
C ALA A 450 22.28 -18.61 -3.18
N SER A 451 22.21 -19.84 -2.66
CA SER A 451 23.38 -20.54 -2.12
C SER A 451 23.39 -22.01 -2.52
N GLU A 452 24.57 -22.53 -2.85
CA GLU A 452 24.84 -23.97 -2.99
C GLU A 452 25.06 -24.64 -1.62
N ASN A 453 25.39 -23.83 -0.62
CA ASN A 453 25.54 -24.25 0.76
C ASN A 453 24.19 -24.27 1.48
N PHE A 454 24.10 -25.06 2.55
CA PHE A 454 23.01 -24.90 3.49
C PHE A 454 23.11 -23.51 4.12
N LEU A 455 22.01 -22.75 4.06
CA LEU A 455 21.93 -21.43 4.64
C LEU A 455 20.91 -21.46 5.78
N ASP A 456 21.37 -21.24 7.02
CA ASP A 456 20.45 -21.04 8.14
C ASP A 456 19.71 -19.71 7.96
N VAL A 457 18.43 -19.80 7.62
CA VAL A 457 17.60 -18.65 7.24
C VAL A 457 17.51 -17.63 8.37
N ALA A 458 17.46 -18.07 9.64
CA ALA A 458 17.37 -17.16 10.78
C ALA A 458 18.66 -16.34 10.95
N SER A 459 19.82 -17.00 10.97
CA SER A 459 21.11 -16.31 11.08
C SER A 459 21.36 -15.38 9.88
N ALA A 460 21.09 -15.84 8.66
CA ALA A 460 21.21 -15.02 7.46
C ALA A 460 20.27 -13.81 7.49
N GLN A 461 19.03 -13.99 7.95
CA GLN A 461 18.08 -12.89 8.11
C GLN A 461 18.60 -11.83 9.10
N ASP A 462 19.15 -12.24 10.25
CA ASP A 462 19.66 -11.32 11.26
C ASP A 462 20.84 -10.50 10.74
N ILE A 463 21.80 -11.16 10.06
CA ILE A 463 22.95 -10.51 9.42
C ILE A 463 22.48 -9.48 8.39
N LEU A 464 21.62 -9.89 7.46
CA LEU A 464 21.15 -9.02 6.39
C LEU A 464 20.27 -7.88 6.92
N ASN A 465 19.42 -8.11 7.93
CA ASN A 465 18.64 -7.04 8.57
C ASN A 465 19.55 -6.03 9.25
N ASN A 466 20.58 -6.48 9.97
CA ASN A 466 21.54 -5.58 10.61
C ASN A 466 22.30 -4.76 9.58
N TRP A 467 22.68 -5.39 8.46
CA TRP A 467 23.32 -4.70 7.35
C TRP A 467 22.47 -3.56 6.78
N ILE A 468 21.23 -3.87 6.41
CA ILE A 468 20.32 -2.88 5.82
C ILE A 468 20.04 -1.75 6.83
N LYS A 469 19.86 -2.08 8.12
CA LYS A 469 19.69 -1.06 9.18
C LYS A 469 20.90 -0.13 9.30
N GLN A 470 22.13 -0.63 9.17
CA GLN A 470 23.32 0.22 9.17
C GLN A 470 23.34 1.16 7.97
N MET A 471 22.99 0.64 6.79
CA MET A 471 22.92 1.41 5.55
C MET A 471 21.94 2.59 5.66
N ILE A 472 20.73 2.33 6.16
CA ILE A 472 19.68 3.35 6.36
C ILE A 472 20.08 4.40 7.40
N ARG A 473 20.82 4.01 8.43
CA ARG A 473 21.29 4.95 9.45
C ARG A 473 22.24 5.99 8.87
N ILE A 474 23.14 5.58 7.99
CA ILE A 474 24.15 6.47 7.42
C ILE A 474 23.51 7.60 6.61
N GLU A 475 22.48 7.30 5.83
CA GLU A 475 21.72 8.33 5.09
C GLU A 475 21.05 9.35 6.01
N LYS A 476 20.68 8.93 7.23
CA LYS A 476 19.96 9.77 8.20
C LYS A 476 20.87 10.53 9.15
N ILE A 477 22.18 10.22 9.21
CA ILE A 477 23.12 10.93 10.10
C ILE A 477 23.26 12.41 9.70
N ASP A 478 23.00 12.77 8.43
CA ASP A 478 23.01 14.15 7.97
C ASP A 478 21.67 14.91 8.21
N GLN A 479 20.63 14.21 8.65
CA GLN A 479 19.30 14.78 8.90
C GLN A 479 18.91 14.53 10.37
N ASP A 480 19.24 15.49 11.25
CA ASP A 480 18.89 15.59 12.69
C ASP A 480 18.16 14.37 13.30
N GLU A 481 18.85 13.64 14.21
CA GLU A 481 18.53 12.39 14.96
C GLU A 481 17.13 12.23 15.62
N THR A 482 16.05 12.73 15.02
CA THR A 482 14.84 13.07 15.78
C THR A 482 13.80 11.97 15.83
N ASP A 483 13.71 11.07 14.86
CA ASP A 483 12.74 9.97 14.90
C ASP A 483 13.42 8.60 14.83
N GLY A 484 13.67 8.04 16.02
CA GLY A 484 14.09 6.65 16.22
C GLY A 484 12.99 5.63 15.88
N SER A 485 12.31 5.81 14.75
CA SER A 485 11.41 4.81 14.18
C SER A 485 12.25 3.57 13.88
N ALA A 486 12.16 2.57 14.76
CA ALA A 486 12.75 1.27 14.51
C ALA A 486 12.18 0.75 13.18
N MET A 487 13.04 0.58 12.18
CA MET A 487 12.66 -0.11 10.95
C MET A 487 12.05 -1.46 11.33
N PRO A 488 10.87 -1.81 10.81
CA PRO A 488 10.27 -3.11 11.09
C PRO A 488 11.26 -4.19 10.64
N ASP A 489 11.43 -5.21 11.48
CA ASP A 489 12.28 -6.35 11.12
C ASP A 489 11.71 -6.98 9.84
N THR A 490 12.53 -7.02 8.80
CA THR A 490 12.12 -7.62 7.53
C THR A 490 12.34 -9.13 7.61
N VAL A 491 11.39 -9.88 7.06
CA VAL A 491 11.44 -11.35 7.06
C VAL A 491 12.12 -11.81 5.78
N LEU A 492 13.07 -12.75 5.91
CA LEU A 492 13.72 -13.40 4.79
C LEU A 492 12.79 -14.48 4.23
N LEU A 493 12.23 -14.21 3.05
CA LEU A 493 11.22 -15.06 2.42
C LEU A 493 11.86 -16.07 1.48
N GLU A 494 11.68 -17.37 1.73
CA GLU A 494 12.02 -18.40 0.76
C GLU A 494 10.99 -18.39 -0.39
N ILE A 495 11.45 -18.23 -1.63
CA ILE A 495 10.62 -18.26 -2.83
C ILE A 495 11.04 -19.37 -3.80
N ARG A 496 10.08 -19.87 -4.59
CA ARG A 496 10.33 -20.88 -5.64
C ARG A 496 10.23 -20.29 -7.02
N VAL A 497 11.30 -20.43 -7.80
CA VAL A 497 11.43 -19.87 -9.15
C VAL A 497 11.75 -20.95 -10.18
N PRO A 498 11.46 -20.72 -11.48
CA PRO A 498 11.96 -21.56 -12.56
C PRO A 498 13.49 -21.61 -12.54
N LYS A 499 14.06 -22.77 -12.87
CA LYS A 499 15.52 -22.95 -12.98
C LYS A 499 16.13 -21.84 -13.84
N VAL A 500 17.16 -21.20 -13.29
CA VAL A 500 17.91 -20.10 -13.90
C VAL A 500 19.34 -20.10 -13.36
N ASP A 501 20.29 -19.69 -14.19
CA ASP A 501 21.63 -19.34 -13.73
C ASP A 501 21.55 -18.00 -13.00
N PHE A 502 21.68 -18.05 -11.67
CA PHE A 502 21.47 -16.86 -10.85
C PHE A 502 22.57 -15.81 -11.05
N ALA A 503 23.81 -16.20 -11.37
CA ALA A 503 24.89 -15.26 -11.66
C ALA A 503 24.61 -14.47 -12.94
N ASP A 504 24.17 -15.17 -13.99
CA ASP A 504 23.77 -14.52 -15.24
C ASP A 504 22.54 -13.61 -15.03
N LEU A 505 21.58 -14.03 -14.20
CA LEU A 505 20.39 -13.24 -13.90
C LEU A 505 20.75 -11.93 -13.18
N CYS A 506 21.62 -12.01 -12.18
CA CYS A 506 22.13 -10.84 -11.48
C CYS A 506 22.90 -9.93 -12.43
N SER A 507 23.79 -10.48 -13.26
CA SER A 507 24.54 -9.72 -14.27
C SER A 507 23.64 -9.02 -15.29
N TYR A 508 22.44 -9.55 -15.53
CA TYR A 508 21.47 -8.98 -16.46
C TYR A 508 20.70 -7.78 -15.87
N LYS A 509 20.28 -7.83 -14.60
CA LYS A 509 19.33 -6.83 -14.06
C LYS A 509 19.58 -6.38 -12.62
N ALA A 510 20.44 -7.04 -11.85
CA ALA A 510 20.72 -6.60 -10.49
C ALA A 510 21.53 -5.30 -10.52
N GLU A 511 21.20 -4.36 -9.64
CA GLU A 511 21.92 -3.10 -9.47
C GLU A 511 23.15 -3.28 -8.58
N PHE A 512 23.11 -4.29 -7.70
CA PHE A 512 24.22 -4.70 -6.85
C PHE A 512 24.33 -6.22 -6.88
N PHE A 513 25.55 -6.75 -7.01
CA PHE A 513 25.81 -8.18 -7.07
C PHE A 513 27.12 -8.53 -6.36
N LYS A 514 27.07 -9.56 -5.51
CA LYS A 514 28.23 -10.10 -4.79
C LYS A 514 28.21 -11.61 -4.72
N GLU A 515 29.41 -12.18 -4.64
CA GLU A 515 29.64 -13.61 -4.55
C GLU A 515 30.56 -13.93 -3.37
N ILE A 516 30.19 -14.95 -2.59
CA ILE A 516 30.98 -15.57 -1.54
C ILE A 516 31.26 -17.00 -1.97
N THR A 517 32.52 -17.43 -1.91
CA THR A 517 32.92 -18.80 -2.24
C THR A 517 33.50 -19.47 -0.98
N TYR A 518 32.96 -20.65 -0.63
CA TYR A 518 33.42 -21.50 0.47
C TYR A 518 33.46 -22.95 -0.02
N GLU A 519 34.61 -23.63 0.09
CA GLU A 519 34.80 -25.01 -0.38
C GLU A 519 34.28 -25.27 -1.81
N ASP A 520 34.66 -24.39 -2.75
CA ASP A 520 34.20 -24.40 -4.15
C ASP A 520 32.70 -24.21 -4.37
N LYS A 521 31.92 -24.05 -3.30
CA LYS A 521 30.49 -23.74 -3.33
C LYS A 521 30.26 -22.24 -3.22
N LYS A 522 29.30 -21.74 -3.97
CA LYS A 522 29.03 -20.30 -4.07
C LYS A 522 27.75 -19.91 -3.33
N THR A 523 27.77 -18.71 -2.77
CA THR A 523 26.61 -17.98 -2.25
C THR A 523 26.60 -16.62 -2.93
N MET A 524 25.50 -16.30 -3.59
CA MET A 524 25.34 -15.11 -4.40
C MET A 524 24.28 -14.20 -3.79
N LEU A 525 24.57 -12.90 -3.77
CA LEU A 525 23.70 -11.84 -3.31
C LEU A 525 23.42 -10.90 -4.49
N GLY A 526 22.16 -10.58 -4.75
CA GLY A 526 21.76 -9.66 -5.81
C GLY A 526 20.65 -8.73 -5.35
N PHE A 527 20.81 -7.42 -5.53
CA PHE A 527 19.73 -6.46 -5.31
C PHE A 527 19.03 -6.11 -6.60
N PHE A 528 17.71 -6.27 -6.62
CA PHE A 528 16.85 -5.93 -7.74
C PHE A 528 15.89 -4.81 -7.33
N SER A 529 16.02 -3.65 -7.98
CA SER A 529 15.11 -2.53 -7.78
C SER A 529 13.76 -2.80 -8.43
N PHE A 530 12.70 -2.51 -7.70
CA PHE A 530 11.31 -2.60 -8.16
C PHE A 530 10.56 -1.37 -7.70
N SER A 531 9.49 -1.05 -8.42
CA SER A 531 8.64 0.06 -8.01
C SER A 531 7.95 -0.24 -6.67
N PRO A 532 7.70 0.77 -5.81
CA PRO A 532 7.11 0.52 -4.50
C PRO A 532 5.77 -0.22 -4.55
N TYR A 533 4.94 0.01 -5.57
CA TYR A 533 3.67 -0.69 -5.74
C TYR A 533 3.82 -2.19 -6.03
N GLN A 534 4.98 -2.61 -6.58
CA GLN A 534 5.28 -4.01 -6.85
C GLN A 534 5.76 -4.77 -5.62
N VAL A 535 6.23 -4.05 -4.60
CA VAL A 535 6.92 -4.63 -3.45
C VAL A 535 6.10 -4.50 -2.18
N ILE A 536 5.50 -3.33 -1.94
CA ILE A 536 4.80 -3.00 -0.72
C ILE A 536 3.34 -3.45 -0.80
N ASN A 537 2.80 -3.96 0.30
CA ASN A 537 1.37 -4.18 0.43
C ASN A 537 0.66 -2.87 0.73
N SER A 538 -0.23 -2.47 -0.16
CA SER A 538 -1.14 -1.36 0.10
C SER A 538 -2.22 -1.83 1.09
N VAL A 539 -2.54 -1.01 2.08
CA VAL A 539 -3.65 -1.25 3.01
C VAL A 539 -4.81 -0.37 2.59
N HIS A 540 -6.01 -0.93 2.56
CA HIS A 540 -7.21 -0.16 2.22
C HIS A 540 -7.46 0.93 3.27
N LEU A 541 -7.59 2.19 2.84
CA LEU A 541 -7.64 3.36 3.74
C LEU A 541 -8.70 3.27 4.85
N ALA A 542 -9.86 2.69 4.55
CA ALA A 542 -10.98 2.61 5.50
C ALA A 542 -11.11 1.26 6.22
N PHE A 543 -10.35 0.23 5.82
CA PHE A 543 -10.57 -1.14 6.29
C PHE A 543 -9.24 -1.86 6.47
N ASP A 544 -9.15 -2.68 7.51
CA ASP A 544 -7.98 -3.52 7.82
C ASP A 544 -7.85 -4.68 6.80
N MET A 545 -7.63 -4.35 5.53
CA MET A 545 -7.54 -5.26 4.39
C MET A 545 -6.35 -4.87 3.53
N LEU A 546 -5.62 -5.86 3.04
CA LEU A 546 -4.51 -5.69 2.10
C LEU A 546 -5.07 -5.62 0.68
N GLU A 547 -4.58 -4.68 -0.12
CA GLU A 547 -4.94 -4.54 -1.54
C GLU A 547 -3.88 -5.20 -2.42
N LEU A 548 -4.35 -5.97 -3.41
CA LEU A 548 -3.51 -6.56 -4.45
C LEU A 548 -4.11 -6.21 -5.82
N PRO A 549 -3.35 -5.57 -6.74
CA PRO A 549 -3.84 -5.33 -8.09
C PRO A 549 -4.14 -6.64 -8.80
N VAL A 550 -5.22 -6.69 -9.58
CA VAL A 550 -5.66 -7.90 -10.30
C VAL A 550 -4.57 -8.40 -11.27
N GLU A 551 -3.69 -7.53 -11.75
CA GLU A 551 -2.58 -7.85 -12.64
C GLU A 551 -1.54 -8.81 -12.04
N PHE A 552 -1.45 -8.89 -10.71
CA PHE A 552 -0.54 -9.83 -10.03
C PHE A 552 -1.11 -11.26 -10.01
N LEU A 553 -2.39 -11.45 -10.32
CA LEU A 553 -3.04 -12.75 -10.23
C LEU A 553 -2.62 -13.65 -11.39
N GLN A 554 -1.80 -14.64 -11.07
CA GLN A 554 -1.45 -15.72 -11.99
C GLN A 554 -2.62 -16.71 -12.10
N PRO A 555 -3.20 -16.90 -13.30
CA PRO A 555 -4.26 -17.87 -13.49
C PRO A 555 -3.73 -19.30 -13.27
N ASN A 556 -4.63 -20.18 -12.85
CA ASN A 556 -4.41 -21.60 -12.56
C ASN A 556 -3.32 -21.87 -11.50
N LYS A 557 -2.98 -20.87 -10.67
CA LYS A 557 -2.06 -21.01 -9.53
C LYS A 557 -2.84 -20.87 -8.23
N ASP A 558 -2.62 -21.82 -7.31
CA ASP A 558 -3.23 -21.76 -5.98
C ASP A 558 -2.71 -20.53 -5.21
N LEU A 559 -3.64 -19.77 -4.64
CA LEU A 559 -3.37 -18.54 -3.92
C LEU A 559 -3.25 -18.84 -2.42
N PRO A 560 -2.13 -18.48 -1.75
CA PRO A 560 -1.92 -18.79 -0.34
C PRO A 560 -2.69 -17.86 0.62
N PHE A 561 -3.61 -17.06 0.10
CA PHE A 561 -4.38 -16.04 0.82
C PHE A 561 -5.82 -16.01 0.31
N ASP A 562 -6.70 -15.36 1.05
CA ASP A 562 -8.10 -15.21 0.67
C ASP A 562 -8.29 -14.06 -0.33
N VAL A 563 -9.23 -14.23 -1.26
CA VAL A 563 -9.55 -13.18 -2.24
C VAL A 563 -10.93 -12.67 -1.91
N ASN A 564 -11.01 -11.38 -1.60
CA ASN A 564 -12.24 -10.66 -1.34
C ASN A 564 -12.46 -9.58 -2.40
N LEU A 565 -13.71 -9.37 -2.79
CA LEU A 565 -14.12 -8.29 -3.67
C LEU A 565 -14.80 -7.19 -2.85
N TYR A 566 -14.35 -5.96 -3.01
CA TYR A 566 -14.96 -4.80 -2.36
C TYR A 566 -16.15 -4.28 -3.15
N LEU A 567 -17.29 -4.10 -2.47
CA LEU A 567 -18.49 -3.49 -3.01
C LEU A 567 -18.64 -2.06 -2.48
N PRO A 568 -18.34 -1.02 -3.28
CA PRO A 568 -18.30 0.36 -2.79
C PRO A 568 -19.67 0.89 -2.35
N GLU A 569 -20.77 0.44 -2.98
CA GLU A 569 -22.13 0.92 -2.69
C GLU A 569 -22.56 0.63 -1.24
N ASN A 570 -22.19 -0.55 -0.72
CA ASN A 570 -22.57 -0.97 0.62
C ASN A 570 -21.38 -1.03 1.60
N LYS A 571 -20.18 -0.70 1.11
CA LYS A 571 -18.92 -0.72 1.87
C LYS A 571 -18.64 -2.09 2.52
N LYS A 572 -18.90 -3.18 1.79
CA LYS A 572 -18.68 -4.55 2.26
C LYS A 572 -17.70 -5.30 1.37
N PHE A 573 -17.04 -6.28 1.97
CA PHE A 573 -16.22 -7.26 1.27
C PHE A 573 -17.02 -8.55 1.09
N ILE A 574 -16.89 -9.16 -0.08
CA ILE A 574 -17.42 -10.49 -0.37
C ILE A 574 -16.24 -11.42 -0.59
N LEU A 575 -16.16 -12.49 0.21
CA LEU A 575 -15.22 -13.58 0.00
C LEU A 575 -15.49 -14.23 -1.36
N TYR A 576 -14.53 -14.10 -2.26
CA TYR A 576 -14.56 -14.62 -3.62
C TYR A 576 -13.84 -15.97 -3.71
N LEU A 577 -12.66 -16.09 -3.08
CA LEU A 577 -11.91 -17.35 -2.96
C LEU A 577 -11.32 -17.52 -1.57
N ARG A 578 -11.24 -18.78 -1.13
CA ARG A 578 -10.54 -19.16 0.11
C ARG A 578 -9.06 -19.41 -0.17
N PRO A 579 -8.18 -19.30 0.86
CA PRO A 579 -6.78 -19.70 0.73
C PRO A 579 -6.65 -21.14 0.21
N GLY A 580 -5.69 -21.38 -0.66
CA GLY A 580 -5.44 -22.64 -1.36
C GLY A 580 -6.31 -22.87 -2.61
N SER A 581 -7.17 -21.91 -2.98
CA SER A 581 -7.93 -21.96 -4.25
C SER A 581 -7.17 -21.22 -5.35
N HIS A 582 -7.47 -21.51 -6.61
CA HIS A 582 -6.94 -20.77 -7.77
C HIS A 582 -8.05 -20.05 -8.52
N LEU A 583 -7.64 -19.07 -9.34
CA LEU A 583 -8.49 -18.45 -10.36
C LEU A 583 -8.19 -19.07 -11.71
N ASP A 584 -9.21 -19.43 -12.48
CA ASP A 584 -9.00 -19.77 -13.89
C ASP A 584 -8.77 -18.51 -14.74
N ASP A 585 -8.25 -18.68 -15.96
CA ASP A 585 -8.00 -17.57 -16.89
C ASP A 585 -9.27 -16.74 -17.14
N VAL A 586 -10.41 -17.41 -17.29
CA VAL A 586 -11.71 -16.78 -17.57
C VAL A 586 -12.15 -15.87 -16.42
N GLN A 587 -11.90 -16.26 -15.18
CA GLN A 587 -12.20 -15.50 -13.98
C GLN A 587 -11.30 -14.27 -13.87
N VAL A 588 -10.00 -14.39 -14.13
CA VAL A 588 -9.07 -13.24 -14.15
C VAL A 588 -9.51 -12.25 -15.23
N THR A 589 -9.75 -12.71 -16.46
CA THR A 589 -10.25 -11.85 -17.56
C THR A 589 -11.60 -11.21 -17.21
N ARG A 590 -12.50 -11.93 -16.53
CA ARG A 590 -13.79 -11.38 -16.09
C ARG A 590 -13.63 -10.28 -15.05
N LEU A 591 -12.70 -10.43 -14.10
CA LEU A 591 -12.40 -9.38 -13.11
C LEU A 591 -11.88 -8.12 -13.82
N GLN A 592 -10.95 -8.28 -14.75
CA GLN A 592 -10.41 -7.19 -15.56
C GLN A 592 -11.48 -6.52 -16.42
N THR A 593 -12.31 -7.30 -17.13
CA THR A 593 -13.40 -6.80 -17.99
C THR A 593 -14.43 -6.02 -17.18
N ARG A 594 -14.68 -6.42 -15.92
CA ARG A 594 -15.55 -5.69 -14.99
C ARG A 594 -14.89 -4.49 -14.33
N LYS A 595 -13.70 -4.10 -14.78
CA LYS A 595 -12.91 -2.98 -14.25
C LYS A 595 -12.61 -3.10 -12.75
N VAL A 596 -12.49 -4.34 -12.26
CA VAL A 596 -11.99 -4.58 -10.90
C VAL A 596 -10.49 -4.32 -10.91
N LYS A 597 -10.06 -3.21 -10.30
CA LYS A 597 -8.64 -2.83 -10.21
C LYS A 597 -7.90 -3.65 -9.15
N TYR A 598 -8.53 -3.83 -7.99
CA TYR A 598 -7.92 -4.45 -6.81
C TYR A 598 -8.80 -5.58 -6.27
N ILE A 599 -8.13 -6.59 -5.75
CA ILE A 599 -8.71 -7.57 -4.83
C ILE A 599 -8.17 -7.35 -3.43
N PHE A 600 -8.84 -7.94 -2.44
CA PHE A 600 -8.55 -7.67 -1.03
C PHE A 600 -8.31 -8.96 -0.25
N SER A 601 -7.35 -8.93 0.66
CA SER A 601 -7.02 -10.06 1.55
C SER A 601 -7.00 -9.59 3.00
N HIS A 602 -7.29 -10.48 3.95
CA HIS A 602 -7.14 -10.13 5.37
C HIS A 602 -5.66 -9.86 5.74
N LEU A 603 -5.44 -8.98 6.73
CA LEU A 603 -4.09 -8.63 7.24
C LEU A 603 -3.29 -9.85 7.72
N GLU A 604 -3.97 -10.91 8.19
CA GLU A 604 -3.30 -12.15 8.63
C GLU A 604 -2.52 -12.86 7.51
N HIS A 605 -2.78 -12.51 6.25
CA HIS A 605 -2.11 -13.05 5.07
C HIS A 605 -0.98 -12.15 4.54
N GLU A 606 -0.54 -11.13 5.29
CA GLU A 606 0.47 -10.17 4.85
C GLU A 606 1.74 -10.84 4.32
N LEU A 607 2.34 -11.76 5.09
CA LEU A 607 3.56 -12.48 4.68
C LEU A 607 3.33 -13.37 3.45
N ALA A 608 2.16 -14.00 3.34
CA ALA A 608 1.81 -14.83 2.18
C ALA A 608 1.67 -13.98 0.91
N LEU A 609 1.09 -12.79 1.03
CA LEU A 609 0.93 -11.83 -0.06
C LEU A 609 2.28 -11.25 -0.50
N LEU A 610 3.15 -10.88 0.44
CA LEU A 610 4.52 -10.42 0.16
C LEU A 610 5.32 -11.49 -0.58
N LYS A 611 5.29 -12.74 -0.10
CA LYS A 611 5.93 -13.88 -0.76
C LYS A 611 5.39 -14.08 -2.18
N TYR A 612 4.08 -14.00 -2.37
CA TYR A 612 3.45 -14.14 -3.68
C TYR A 612 3.88 -13.05 -4.66
N LYS A 613 3.92 -11.78 -4.23
CA LYS A 613 4.41 -10.66 -5.04
C LYS A 613 5.89 -10.82 -5.42
N ALA A 614 6.74 -11.20 -4.46
CA ALA A 614 8.15 -11.44 -4.71
C ALA A 614 8.36 -12.55 -5.74
N GLU A 615 7.63 -13.68 -5.62
CA GLU A 615 7.63 -14.74 -6.63
C GLU A 615 7.19 -14.25 -8.01
N PHE A 616 6.10 -13.48 -8.07
CA PHE A 616 5.58 -12.95 -9.33
C PHE A 616 6.61 -12.07 -10.04
N ASN A 617 7.18 -11.11 -9.32
CA ASN A 617 8.15 -10.16 -9.86
C ASN A 617 9.44 -10.83 -10.33
N ILE A 618 10.01 -11.74 -9.52
CA ILE A 618 11.25 -12.44 -9.88
C ILE A 618 11.03 -13.40 -11.05
N LYS A 619 9.86 -14.06 -11.13
CA LYS A 619 9.51 -14.89 -12.29
C LYS A 619 9.42 -14.07 -13.57
N GLY A 620 8.78 -12.90 -13.53
CA GLY A 620 8.74 -11.99 -14.67
C GLY A 620 10.14 -11.54 -15.11
N LEU A 621 11.05 -11.31 -14.16
CA LEU A 621 12.45 -10.97 -14.44
C LEU A 621 13.19 -12.13 -15.11
N ILE A 622 13.00 -13.37 -14.63
CA ILE A 622 13.58 -14.58 -15.21
C ILE A 622 13.04 -14.84 -16.62
N GLU A 623 11.74 -14.65 -16.85
CA GLU A 623 11.12 -14.80 -18.17
C GLU A 623 11.67 -13.79 -19.17
N SER A 624 11.81 -12.53 -18.77
CA SER A 624 12.41 -11.47 -19.58
C SER A 624 13.87 -11.79 -19.95
N TYR A 625 14.65 -12.27 -18.98
CA TYR A 625 16.02 -12.73 -19.21
C TYR A 625 16.08 -13.91 -20.21
N LYS A 626 15.18 -14.89 -20.08
CA LYS A 626 15.11 -16.05 -20.98
C LYS A 626 14.75 -15.66 -22.41
N GLN A 627 13.83 -14.71 -22.60
CA GLN A 627 13.48 -14.19 -23.93
C GLN A 627 14.70 -13.56 -24.61
N ILE A 628 15.47 -12.73 -23.89
CA ILE A 628 16.66 -12.07 -24.44
C ILE A 628 17.78 -13.06 -24.76
N LYS A 629 18.03 -14.04 -23.87
CA LYS A 629 19.04 -15.08 -24.11
C LYS A 629 18.63 -16.02 -25.25
N GLY A 630 17.34 -16.25 -25.43
CA GLY A 630 16.77 -17.03 -26.53
C GLY A 630 16.97 -16.36 -27.89
N SER A 631 16.75 -15.05 -27.99
CA SER A 631 16.90 -14.31 -29.27
C SER A 631 18.34 -14.13 -29.75
N LYS A 632 19.35 -14.43 -28.91
CA LYS A 632 20.78 -14.35 -29.27
C LYS A 632 21.35 -15.67 -29.81
N LYS A 633 20.56 -16.74 -29.82
CA LYS A 633 20.90 -18.03 -30.46
C LYS A 633 20.28 -18.08 -31.84
#